data_AF-A0AAC8YEK0-F1
#
_entry.id   AF-A0AAC8YEK0-F1
#
_cell.length_a   1.000
_cell.length_b   1.000
_cell.length_c   1.000
_cell.angle_alpha   90.00
_cell.angle_beta   90.00
_cell.angle_gamma   90.00
#
_symmetry.space_group_name_H-M   'P 1'
#
loop_
_entity.id
_entity.type
_entity.pdbx_description
1 polymer ?
#
loop_
_entity_poly.entity_id
_entity_poly.type
_entity_poly.pdbx_seq_one_letter_code
_entity_poly.pdbx_strand_id
1 'polypeptide(L)'
;MTEQFEETEEILDSRADALVQDHWRMIEELIGHRKKHKLSQADVAFRMGVTQPTVSDFESDDSNPTLSTIRRYAMAVGARLNTEVADEDVSQDHDQDEGPWND
;
A
#
# COMPACT_ATOMS: atom_id res chain seq x y z
N MET A 1 10.85 -13.21 30.44
CA MET A 1 10.34 -14.42 29.76
C MET A 1 9.46 -13.86 28.66
N THR A 2 9.99 -13.76 27.44
CA THR A 2 9.34 -13.02 26.36
C THR A 2 8.17 -13.87 25.88
N GLU A 3 6.94 -13.44 26.17
CA GLU A 3 5.74 -14.02 25.55
C GLU A 3 5.83 -13.75 24.05
N GLN A 4 6.21 -14.79 23.31
CA GLN A 4 6.03 -14.84 21.86
C GLN A 4 4.54 -14.97 21.62
N PHE A 5 3.90 -13.90 21.13
CA PHE A 5 2.56 -13.95 20.58
C PHE A 5 2.60 -14.93 19.40
N GLU A 6 1.97 -16.10 19.52
CA GLU A 6 1.74 -16.97 18.37
C GLU A 6 0.68 -16.28 17.48
N GLU A 7 1.14 -15.63 16.41
CA GLU A 7 0.25 -15.14 15.35
C GLU A 7 -0.51 -16.33 14.75
N THR A 8 -1.84 -16.24 14.70
CA THR A 8 -2.65 -17.28 14.07
C THR A 8 -2.57 -17.16 12.55
N GLU A 9 -2.76 -18.29 11.83
CA GLU A 9 -2.85 -18.30 10.36
C GLU A 9 -3.89 -17.28 9.85
N GLU A 10 -5.02 -17.14 10.53
CA GLU A 10 -6.07 -16.17 10.19
C GLU A 10 -5.57 -14.71 10.27
N ILE A 11 -4.74 -14.37 11.28
CA ILE A 11 -4.14 -13.03 11.41
C ILE A 11 -3.14 -12.79 10.28
N LEU A 12 -2.31 -13.79 9.98
CA LEU A 12 -1.31 -13.70 8.91
C LEU A 12 -1.97 -13.51 7.53
N ASP A 13 -3.03 -14.26 7.24
CA ASP A 13 -3.79 -14.15 6.00
C ASP A 13 -4.47 -12.78 5.89
N SER A 14 -5.12 -12.32 6.96
CA SER A 14 -5.75 -10.98 6.98
C SER A 14 -4.72 -9.86 6.74
N ARG A 15 -3.53 -9.96 7.34
CA ARG A 15 -2.45 -8.98 7.13
C ARG A 15 -1.94 -9.02 5.69
N ALA A 16 -1.75 -10.21 5.13
CA ALA A 16 -1.33 -10.37 3.74
C ALA A 16 -2.35 -9.74 2.78
N ASP A 17 -3.65 -9.98 3.00
CA ASP A 17 -4.73 -9.40 2.21
C ASP A 17 -4.77 -7.87 2.31
N ALA A 18 -4.61 -7.32 3.52
CA ALA A 18 -4.56 -5.87 3.73
C ALA A 18 -3.39 -5.23 2.97
N LEU A 19 -2.19 -5.82 3.05
CA LEU A 19 -1.01 -5.33 2.33
C LEU A 19 -1.19 -5.37 0.81
N VAL A 20 -1.84 -6.40 0.27
CA VAL A 20 -2.17 -6.49 -1.16
C VAL A 20 -3.19 -5.42 -1.55
N GLN A 21 -4.23 -5.21 -0.75
CA GLN A 21 -5.24 -4.17 -1.01
C GLN A 21 -4.65 -2.76 -1.00
N ASP A 22 -3.73 -2.46 -0.08
CA ASP A 22 -3.05 -1.17 -0.02
C ASP A 22 -2.16 -0.93 -1.25
N HIS A 23 -1.51 -1.98 -1.75
CA HIS A 23 -0.75 -1.90 -3.00
C HIS A 23 -1.64 -1.54 -4.19
N TRP A 24 -2.78 -2.22 -4.34
CA TRP A 24 -3.75 -1.94 -5.41
C TRP A 24 -4.32 -0.53 -5.32
N ARG A 25 -4.70 -0.09 -4.10
CA ARG A 25 -5.21 1.26 -3.86
C ARG A 25 -4.21 2.32 -4.31
N MET A 26 -2.93 2.12 -4.02
CA MET A 26 -1.87 3.05 -4.45
C MET A 26 -1.78 3.16 -5.98
N ILE A 27 -1.90 2.05 -6.70
CA ILE A 27 -1.89 2.03 -8.17
C ILE A 27 -3.13 2.75 -8.73
N GLU A 28 -4.33 2.42 -8.22
CA GLU A 28 -5.58 3.03 -8.65
C GLU A 28 -5.58 4.55 -8.46
N GLU A 29 -5.10 5.04 -7.32
CA GLU A 29 -4.98 6.47 -7.04
C GLU A 29 -4.04 7.16 -8.04
N LEU A 30 -2.91 6.55 -8.37
CA LEU A 30 -1.98 7.07 -9.38
C LEU A 30 -2.61 7.14 -10.78
N ILE A 31 -3.33 6.09 -11.18
CA ILE A 31 -4.08 6.08 -12.45
C ILE A 31 -5.18 7.15 -12.43
N GLY A 32 -5.84 7.33 -11.28
CA GLY A 32 -6.80 8.42 -11.04
C GLY A 32 -6.18 9.79 -11.24
N HIS A 33 -4.98 10.03 -10.69
CA HIS A 33 -4.21 11.25 -10.89
C HIS A 33 -3.84 11.46 -12.37
N ARG A 34 -3.39 10.42 -13.08
CA ARG A 34 -3.14 10.49 -14.53
C ARG A 34 -4.38 11.01 -15.27
N LYS A 35 -5.53 10.37 -15.03
CA LYS A 35 -6.82 10.70 -15.67
C LYS A 35 -7.25 12.12 -15.31
N LYS A 36 -7.15 12.53 -14.05
CA LYS A 36 -7.47 13.90 -13.57
C LYS A 36 -6.62 14.97 -14.27
N HIS A 37 -5.34 14.69 -14.49
CA HIS A 37 -4.43 15.59 -15.21
C HIS A 37 -4.53 15.46 -16.74
N LYS A 38 -5.45 14.64 -17.26
CA LYS A 38 -5.70 14.42 -18.70
C LYS A 38 -4.45 13.96 -19.47
N LEU A 39 -3.58 13.19 -18.81
CA LEU A 39 -2.40 12.62 -19.42
C LEU A 39 -2.75 11.30 -20.12
N SER A 40 -2.28 11.12 -21.35
CA SER A 40 -2.32 9.81 -21.99
C SER A 40 -1.25 8.88 -21.39
N GLN A 41 -1.37 7.58 -21.63
CA GLN A 41 -0.32 6.63 -21.25
C GLN A 41 1.00 6.93 -21.97
N ALA A 42 0.94 7.47 -23.21
CA ALA A 42 2.12 7.90 -23.94
C ALA A 42 2.81 9.12 -23.29
N ASP A 43 2.05 10.07 -22.76
CA ASP A 43 2.61 11.22 -22.02
C ASP A 43 3.33 10.77 -20.75
N VAL A 44 2.73 9.84 -20.01
CA VAL A 44 3.36 9.25 -18.82
C VAL A 44 4.61 8.47 -19.20
N ALA A 45 4.56 7.66 -20.26
CA ALA A 45 5.70 6.90 -20.75
C ALA A 45 6.88 7.80 -21.13
N PHE A 46 6.59 8.89 -21.86
CA PHE A 46 7.58 9.90 -22.21
C PHE A 46 8.23 10.51 -20.97
N ARG A 47 7.43 10.90 -19.96
CA ARG A 47 7.95 11.46 -18.70
C ARG A 47 8.75 10.46 -17.87
N MET A 48 8.37 9.18 -17.90
CA MET A 48 9.07 8.08 -17.23
C MET A 48 10.33 7.62 -17.97
N GLY A 49 10.50 7.99 -19.24
CA GLY A 49 11.58 7.47 -20.09
C GLY A 49 11.40 5.99 -20.47
N VAL A 50 10.16 5.52 -20.61
CA VAL A 50 9.82 4.13 -20.99
C VAL A 50 8.88 4.11 -22.19
N THR A 51 8.48 2.91 -22.65
CA THR A 51 7.54 2.77 -23.76
C THR A 51 6.09 2.85 -23.28
N GLN A 52 5.15 3.21 -24.16
CA GLN A 52 3.72 3.21 -23.81
C GLN A 52 3.21 1.82 -23.39
N PRO A 53 3.63 0.70 -24.02
CA PRO A 53 3.28 -0.63 -23.52
C PRO A 53 3.74 -0.87 -22.07
N THR A 54 4.92 -0.40 -21.66
CA THR A 54 5.35 -0.49 -20.26
C THR A 54 4.41 0.25 -19.30
N VAL A 55 3.80 1.35 -19.74
CA VAL A 55 2.77 2.05 -18.95
C VAL A 55 1.44 1.30 -19.01
N SER A 56 1.06 0.72 -20.14
CA SER A 56 -0.13 -0.13 -20.23
C SER A 56 -0.03 -1.35 -19.32
N ASP A 57 1.14 -1.98 -19.25
CA ASP A 57 1.42 -3.13 -18.38
C ASP A 57 1.43 -2.73 -16.90
N PHE A 58 1.81 -1.48 -16.59
CA PHE A 58 1.67 -0.92 -15.24
C PHE A 58 0.19 -0.68 -14.86
N GLU A 59 -0.66 -0.32 -15.82
CA GLU A 59 -2.07 0.02 -15.58
C GLU A 59 -3.02 -1.18 -15.71
N SER A 60 -2.50 -2.40 -15.91
CA SER A 60 -3.32 -3.60 -16.03
C SER A 60 -3.74 -4.15 -14.66
N ASP A 61 -4.88 -4.84 -14.65
CA ASP A 61 -5.43 -5.49 -13.45
C ASP A 61 -4.50 -6.57 -12.87
N ASP A 62 -3.61 -7.14 -13.69
CA ASP A 62 -2.65 -8.18 -13.28
C ASP A 62 -1.24 -7.61 -13.00
N SER A 63 -1.09 -6.29 -12.93
CA SER A 63 0.21 -5.64 -12.73
C SER A 63 0.75 -5.86 -11.30
N ASN A 64 2.05 -6.11 -11.17
CA ASN A 64 2.74 -6.15 -9.88
C ASN A 64 3.98 -5.25 -9.89
N PRO A 65 3.81 -3.92 -9.96
CA PRO A 65 4.91 -2.99 -10.11
C PRO A 65 5.71 -2.84 -8.81
N THR A 66 7.04 -2.86 -8.92
CA THR A 66 7.91 -2.52 -7.80
C THR A 66 7.66 -1.08 -7.30
N LEU A 67 7.99 -0.79 -6.03
CA LEU A 67 7.97 0.57 -5.48
C LEU A 67 8.77 1.57 -6.32
N SER A 68 9.86 1.15 -6.97
CA SER A 68 10.65 2.00 -7.87
C SER A 68 9.85 2.42 -9.10
N THR A 69 9.06 1.51 -9.67
CA THR A 69 8.17 1.81 -10.79
C THR A 69 7.02 2.72 -10.37
N ILE A 70 6.40 2.45 -9.21
CA ILE A 70 5.34 3.30 -8.63
C ILE A 70 5.84 4.72 -8.41
N ARG A 71 7.04 4.90 -7.83
CA ARG A 71 7.65 6.24 -7.62
C ARG A 71 7.90 6.98 -8.93
N ARG A 72 8.37 6.30 -9.97
CA ARG A 72 8.57 6.90 -11.30
C ARG A 72 7.24 7.31 -11.93
N TYR A 73 6.20 6.49 -11.79
CA TYR A 73 4.87 6.83 -12.25
C TYR A 73 4.30 8.04 -11.50
N ALA A 74 4.42 8.06 -10.16
CA ALA A 74 4.03 9.20 -9.33
C ALA A 74 4.69 10.51 -9.78
N MET A 75 6.00 10.49 -10.01
CA MET A 75 6.74 11.63 -10.58
C MET A 75 6.14 12.07 -11.93
N ALA A 76 5.89 11.13 -12.84
CA ALA A 76 5.37 11.42 -14.17
C ALA A 76 3.96 12.03 -14.16
N VAL A 77 3.11 11.67 -13.20
CA VAL A 77 1.75 12.23 -13.06
C VAL A 77 1.69 13.45 -12.14
N GLY A 78 2.81 13.87 -11.55
CA GLY A 78 2.85 15.01 -10.62
C GLY A 78 2.26 14.71 -9.25
N ALA A 79 2.28 13.44 -8.83
CA ALA A 79 1.87 13.00 -7.50
C ALA A 79 3.09 12.83 -6.57
N ARG A 80 2.83 12.84 -5.26
CA ARG A 80 3.81 12.54 -4.22
C ARG A 80 3.31 11.34 -3.43
N LEU A 81 4.16 10.33 -3.26
CA LEU A 81 3.90 9.22 -2.35
C LEU A 81 4.36 9.61 -0.95
N ASN A 82 3.47 9.45 0.03
CA ASN A 82 3.82 9.44 1.44
C ASN A 82 3.83 7.97 1.88
N THR A 83 4.94 7.50 2.42
CA THR A 83 5.08 6.11 2.89
C THR A 83 5.22 6.13 4.40
N GLU A 84 4.41 5.31 5.06
CA GLU A 84 4.42 5.09 6.50
C GLU A 84 4.62 3.60 6.76
N VAL A 85 5.29 3.27 7.85
CA VAL A 85 5.46 1.91 8.36
C VAL A 85 5.10 1.97 9.82
N ALA A 86 4.14 1.16 10.23
CA ALA A 86 3.65 1.04 11.59
C ALA A 86 3.52 -0.44 11.94
N ASP A 87 3.64 -0.76 13.22
CA ASP A 87 3.28 -2.09 13.72
C ASP A 87 1.75 -2.21 13.68
N GLU A 88 1.24 -3.32 13.16
CA GLU A 88 -0.16 -3.72 13.39
C GLU A 88 -0.24 -4.24 14.82
N ASP A 89 -0.30 -3.32 15.79
CA ASP A 89 -0.42 -3.68 17.20
C ASP A 89 -1.70 -4.51 17.42
N VAL A 90 -1.52 -5.80 17.72
CA VAL A 90 -2.55 -6.70 18.28
C VAL A 90 -2.66 -6.53 19.80
N SER A 91 -2.22 -5.40 20.35
CA SER A 91 -2.51 -5.07 21.73
C SER A 91 -4.01 -4.82 21.86
N GLN A 92 -4.75 -5.90 22.09
CA GLN A 92 -5.98 -5.82 22.84
C GLN A 92 -5.66 -4.96 24.05
N ASP A 93 -6.44 -3.90 24.25
CA ASP A 93 -6.53 -3.18 25.50
C ASP A 93 -6.90 -4.19 26.60
N HIS A 94 -5.92 -4.94 27.07
CA HIS A 94 -5.95 -5.67 28.32
C HIS A 94 -5.63 -4.64 29.41
N ASP A 95 -6.46 -3.60 29.49
CA ASP A 95 -6.66 -2.89 30.74
C ASP A 95 -7.33 -3.88 31.69
N GLN A 96 -6.49 -4.71 32.30
CA GLN A 96 -6.79 -5.40 33.54
C GLN A 96 -7.04 -4.31 34.60
N ASP A 97 -8.29 -3.84 34.68
CA ASP A 97 -8.82 -3.20 35.87
C ASP A 97 -9.05 -4.27 36.95
N GLU A 98 -7.99 -4.98 37.35
CA GLU A 98 -7.96 -5.76 38.59
C GLU A 98 -7.71 -4.81 39.77
N GLY A 99 -8.76 -4.09 40.17
CA GLY A 99 -9.14 -3.75 41.55
C GLY A 99 -8.26 -2.80 42.38
N PRO A 100 -8.92 -2.10 43.31
CA PRO A 100 -8.57 -2.30 44.70
C PRO A 100 -9.76 -2.96 45.40
N TRP A 101 -9.49 -4.16 45.90
CA TRP A 101 -10.29 -4.76 46.97
C TRP A 101 -10.52 -3.69 48.04
N ASN A 102 -11.79 -3.33 48.27
CA ASN A 102 -12.16 -2.61 49.47
C ASN A 102 -13.33 -3.34 50.13
N ASP A 103 -12.94 -4.04 51.19
CA ASP A 103 -13.68 -4.63 52.32
C ASP A 103 -15.11 -4.12 52.56
#